data_AF-A0A8C1TNG2-F1
#
_entry.id   AF-A0A8C1TNG2-F1
#
_cell.length_a   1.000
_cell.length_b   1.000
_cell.length_c   1.000
_cell.angle_alpha   90.00
_cell.angle_beta   90.00
_cell.angle_gamma   90.00
#
_symmetry.space_group_name_H-M   'P 1'
#
loop_
_entity.id
_entity.type
_entity.pdbx_description
1 polymer ?
#
loop_
_entity_poly.entity_id
_entity_poly.type
_entity_poly.pdbx_seq_one_letter_code
_entity_poly.pdbx_strand_id
1 'polypeptide(L)'
;MMEEVSIAVAYDAHMSEEEILASLVVETLPKQVVPSKKPKLRDNQVQPEDPLDRYERENRKLHETSLRLEQENDDLAQKLVTSKIALRNALDQTEDQVDELTKELLKTKQLLKVTEEEKRGKEEEASQLKEMFRRDLDKTEADIKRSNNIIADYKQICSQLNAKIENQKAQADKELAVIKSKMLECERCQHIFSMDGLILLCSENEDTCAQDEVKASLREQVQELERELAQTKLQMVESKCKIQELEHQNMLLTTELQAAKNTWLRKTLGSFRTAASGHQNSSQTDPAWSPTHTPHSSWVSRRLSWAH
;
A
#
# COMPACT_ATOMS: atom_id res chain seq x y z
N MET A 1 -12.77 -5.29 -7.52
CA MET A 1 -12.89 -4.79 -8.91
C MET A 1 -11.51 -4.33 -9.32
N MET A 2 -10.80 -5.10 -10.15
CA MET A 2 -9.58 -4.64 -10.80
C MET A 2 -10.02 -3.98 -12.11
N GLU A 3 -9.74 -2.70 -12.27
CA GLU A 3 -9.92 -1.99 -13.53
C GLU A 3 -8.75 -2.36 -14.44
N GLU A 4 -9.07 -3.00 -15.57
CA GLU A 4 -8.10 -3.33 -16.62
C GLU A 4 -7.73 -2.04 -17.35
N VAL A 5 -6.46 -1.63 -17.24
CA VAL A 5 -5.92 -0.50 -18.00
C VAL A 5 -5.49 -1.00 -19.36
N SER A 6 -6.37 -0.84 -20.35
CA SER A 6 -6.06 -1.11 -21.76
C SER A 6 -5.08 -0.09 -22.32
N ILE A 7 -3.89 -0.54 -22.72
CA ILE A 7 -2.89 0.25 -23.42
C ILE A 7 -3.26 0.27 -24.90
N ALA A 8 -3.87 1.37 -25.35
CA ALA A 8 -4.05 1.65 -26.77
C ALA A 8 -2.70 2.12 -27.35
N VAL A 9 -2.06 1.27 -28.15
CA VAL A 9 -0.87 1.63 -28.91
C VAL A 9 -1.31 2.43 -30.13
N ALA A 10 -0.86 3.69 -30.22
CA ALA A 10 -1.03 4.52 -31.40
C ALA A 10 -0.16 3.95 -32.52
N TYR A 11 -0.79 3.45 -33.59
CA TYR A 11 -0.10 3.12 -34.83
C TYR A 11 0.30 4.43 -35.51
N ASP A 12 1.61 4.64 -35.63
CA ASP A 12 2.18 5.76 -36.37
C ASP A 12 1.95 5.56 -37.87
N ALA A 13 1.68 6.65 -38.59
CA ALA A 13 1.28 6.65 -39.98
C ALA A 13 2.45 6.29 -40.90
N HIS A 14 2.72 4.99 -41.03
CA HIS A 14 3.61 4.45 -42.05
C HIS A 14 2.80 4.22 -43.32
N MET A 15 3.11 4.99 -44.37
CA MET A 15 2.61 4.78 -45.74
C MET A 15 2.74 3.29 -46.07
N SER A 16 1.61 2.62 -46.37
CA SER A 16 1.61 1.18 -46.57
C SER A 16 2.43 0.80 -47.80
N GLU A 17 3.05 -0.38 -47.79
CA GLU A 17 3.78 -0.94 -48.94
C GLU A 17 2.93 -0.91 -50.24
N GLU A 18 1.61 -0.99 -50.08
CA GLU A 18 0.61 -0.91 -51.14
C GLU A 18 0.59 0.46 -51.84
N GLU A 19 0.84 1.55 -51.12
CA GLU A 19 0.82 2.92 -51.65
C GLU A 19 2.09 3.23 -52.46
N ILE A 20 3.22 2.65 -52.06
CA ILE A 20 4.50 2.69 -52.80
C ILE A 20 4.37 1.86 -54.09
N LEU A 21 3.79 0.67 -54.01
CA LEU A 21 3.53 -0.20 -55.16
C LEU A 21 2.53 0.42 -56.15
N ALA A 22 1.46 1.04 -55.65
CA ALA A 22 0.47 1.73 -56.49
C ALA A 22 1.09 2.88 -57.28
N SER A 23 2.02 3.63 -56.67
CA SER A 23 2.75 4.72 -57.34
C SER A 23 3.68 4.18 -58.45
N LEU A 24 4.30 3.01 -58.24
CA LEU A 24 5.17 2.36 -59.23
C LEU A 24 4.41 1.74 -60.43
N VAL A 25 3.19 1.23 -60.21
CA VAL A 25 2.34 0.65 -61.28
C VAL A 25 1.78 1.73 -62.20
N VAL A 26 1.48 2.92 -61.68
CA VAL A 26 0.98 4.05 -62.48
C VAL A 26 2.04 4.59 -63.44
N GLU A 27 3.33 4.48 -63.10
CA GLU A 27 4.44 4.93 -63.96
C GLU A 27 4.97 3.88 -64.94
N THR A 28 4.64 2.59 -64.76
CA THR A 28 5.16 1.48 -65.58
C THR A 28 4.24 1.06 -66.74
N LEU A 29 3.05 1.63 -66.90
CA LEU A 29 2.22 1.39 -68.10
C LEU A 29 2.77 2.17 -69.30
N PRO A 30 3.26 1.50 -70.37
CA PRO A 30 3.50 2.19 -71.63
C PRO A 30 2.15 2.62 -72.20
N LYS A 31 1.95 3.93 -72.40
CA LYS A 31 0.89 4.46 -73.27
C LYS A 31 1.19 4.04 -74.72
N GLN A 32 0.79 2.82 -75.09
CA GLN A 32 0.59 2.47 -76.50
C GLN A 32 -0.60 3.26 -77.04
N VAL A 33 -0.34 4.45 -77.58
CA VAL A 33 -1.27 5.10 -78.50
C VAL A 33 -0.99 4.52 -79.87
N VAL A 34 -1.79 3.53 -80.29
CA VAL A 34 -1.82 3.05 -81.67
C VAL A 34 -2.58 4.09 -82.52
N PRO A 35 -1.96 4.77 -83.51
CA PRO A 35 -2.69 5.63 -84.42
C PRO A 35 -3.39 4.76 -85.48
N SER A 36 -4.68 4.49 -85.29
CA SER A 36 -5.52 3.92 -86.34
C SER A 36 -5.92 5.03 -87.32
N LYS A 37 -5.04 5.38 -88.26
CA LYS A 37 -5.37 6.18 -89.44
C LYS A 37 -4.76 5.55 -90.69
N LYS A 38 -5.65 5.05 -91.55
CA LYS A 38 -5.37 4.51 -92.89
C LYS A 38 -4.58 5.55 -93.72
N PRO A 39 -3.43 5.21 -94.33
CA PRO A 39 -2.79 6.10 -95.28
C PRO A 39 -3.58 6.07 -96.60
N LYS A 40 -4.02 7.25 -97.06
CA LYS A 40 -4.49 7.43 -98.44
C LYS A 40 -3.27 7.33 -99.36
N LEU A 41 -3.31 6.37 -100.28
CA LEU A 41 -2.41 6.29 -101.43
C LEU A 41 -2.38 7.65 -102.14
N ARG A 42 -1.21 8.29 -102.14
CA ARG A 42 -0.89 9.43 -103.01
C ARG A 42 0.30 8.99 -103.85
N ASP A 43 0.12 9.09 -105.16
CA ASP A 43 0.97 8.54 -106.21
C ASP A 43 2.48 8.77 -106.01
N ASN A 44 3.22 7.68 -106.19
CA ASN A 44 4.66 7.66 -106.30
C ASN A 44 5.10 8.18 -107.68
N GLN A 45 5.67 9.37 -107.73
CA GLN A 45 6.65 9.70 -108.77
C GLN A 45 8.02 9.32 -108.22
N VAL A 46 8.42 8.06 -108.43
CA VAL A 46 9.77 7.58 -108.08
C VAL A 46 10.74 8.16 -109.10
N GLN A 47 11.37 9.29 -108.75
CA GLN A 47 12.73 9.54 -109.22
C GLN A 47 13.59 8.38 -108.71
N PRO A 48 14.53 7.82 -109.49
CA PRO A 48 15.47 6.84 -108.96
C PRO A 48 16.30 7.53 -107.87
N GLU A 49 15.90 7.39 -106.60
CA GLU A 49 16.77 7.75 -105.48
C GLU A 49 18.03 6.89 -105.62
N ASP A 50 19.20 7.54 -105.52
CA ASP A 50 20.46 6.84 -105.45
C ASP A 50 20.37 5.81 -104.31
N PRO A 51 20.63 4.51 -104.56
CA PRO A 51 20.67 3.50 -103.51
C PRO A 51 21.47 3.96 -102.29
N LEU A 52 22.54 4.74 -102.49
CA LEU A 52 23.35 5.30 -101.41
C LEU A 52 22.55 6.25 -100.51
N ASP A 53 21.78 7.18 -101.06
CA ASP A 53 20.96 8.15 -100.30
C ASP A 53 19.88 7.46 -99.45
N ARG A 54 19.30 6.37 -99.98
CA ARG A 54 18.34 5.55 -99.23
C ARG A 54 19.00 4.90 -98.02
N TYR A 55 20.17 4.26 -98.22
CA TYR A 55 20.91 3.61 -97.14
C TYR A 55 21.36 4.62 -96.09
N GLU A 56 21.81 5.81 -96.48
CA GLU A 56 22.18 6.86 -95.52
C GLU A 56 21.00 7.32 -94.67
N ARG A 57 19.81 7.48 -95.27
CA ARG A 57 18.60 7.88 -94.54
C ARG A 57 18.15 6.80 -93.56
N GLU A 58 18.21 5.54 -93.98
CA GLU A 58 17.92 4.39 -93.12
C GLU A 58 18.92 4.29 -91.98
N ASN A 59 20.21 4.48 -92.26
CA ASN A 59 21.27 4.48 -91.27
C ASN A 59 21.08 5.59 -90.23
N ARG A 60 20.70 6.80 -90.66
CA ARG A 60 20.33 7.91 -89.75
C ARG A 60 19.17 7.54 -88.83
N LYS A 61 18.09 6.96 -89.37
CA LYS A 61 16.96 6.50 -88.57
C LYS A 61 17.34 5.42 -87.56
N LEU A 62 18.16 4.45 -87.98
CA LEU A 62 18.65 3.40 -87.10
C LEU A 62 19.50 3.97 -85.96
N HIS A 63 20.39 4.92 -86.26
CA HIS A 63 21.17 5.64 -85.25
C HIS A 63 20.28 6.40 -84.26
N GLU A 64 19.27 7.13 -84.74
CA GLU A 64 18.30 7.83 -83.89
C GLU A 64 17.53 6.85 -82.97
N THR A 65 17.12 5.69 -83.50
CA THR A 65 16.46 4.66 -82.68
C THR A 65 17.39 4.00 -81.67
N SER A 66 18.66 3.75 -82.03
CA SER A 66 19.66 3.20 -81.12
C SER A 66 19.90 4.15 -79.96
N LEU A 67 20.11 5.43 -80.26
CA LEU A 67 20.32 6.47 -79.25
C LEU A 67 19.12 6.58 -78.29
N ARG A 68 17.89 6.50 -78.81
CA ARG A 68 16.69 6.52 -77.95
C ARG A 68 16.63 5.29 -77.04
N LEU A 69 16.90 4.11 -77.59
CA LEU A 69 16.90 2.87 -76.80
C LEU A 69 18.02 2.85 -75.75
N GLU A 70 19.19 3.42 -76.07
CA GLU A 70 20.27 3.62 -75.11
C GLU A 70 19.84 4.53 -73.96
N GLN A 71 19.20 5.66 -74.25
CA GLN A 71 18.65 6.57 -73.24
C GLN A 71 17.56 5.90 -72.38
N GLU A 72 16.61 5.19 -73.01
CA GLU A 72 15.58 4.45 -72.29
C GLU A 72 16.17 3.36 -71.40
N ASN A 73 17.26 2.69 -71.85
CA ASN A 73 17.97 1.71 -71.06
C ASN A 73 18.66 2.34 -69.85
N ASP A 74 19.37 3.46 -70.05
CA ASP A 74 20.03 4.21 -68.99
C ASP A 74 19.03 4.70 -67.93
N ASP A 75 17.89 5.24 -68.36
CA ASP A 75 16.79 5.67 -67.48
C ASP A 75 16.24 4.49 -66.66
N LEU A 76 16.02 3.34 -67.29
CA LEU A 76 15.57 2.13 -66.60
C LEU A 76 16.62 1.61 -65.61
N ALA A 77 17.90 1.63 -65.98
CA ALA A 77 19.00 1.25 -65.11
C ALA A 77 19.07 2.19 -63.89
N GLN A 78 18.96 3.50 -64.09
CA GLN A 78 18.94 4.47 -63.00
C GLN A 78 17.73 4.27 -62.08
N LYS A 79 16.53 4.07 -62.62
CA LYS A 79 15.33 3.78 -61.83
C LYS A 79 15.49 2.50 -61.01
N LEU A 80 16.03 1.43 -61.62
CA LEU A 80 16.27 0.16 -60.94
C LEU A 80 17.28 0.32 -59.80
N VAL A 81 18.38 1.02 -60.04
CA VAL A 81 19.39 1.29 -58.99
C VAL A 81 18.78 2.12 -57.86
N THR A 82 18.04 3.17 -58.18
CA THR A 82 17.38 4.04 -57.20
C THR A 82 16.38 3.26 -56.35
N SER A 83 15.51 2.47 -56.99
CA SER A 83 14.53 1.62 -56.31
C SER A 83 15.22 0.58 -55.42
N LYS A 84 16.28 -0.05 -55.91
CA LYS A 84 17.06 -1.03 -55.15
C LYS A 84 17.73 -0.43 -53.92
N ILE A 85 18.24 0.80 -54.00
CA ILE A 85 18.80 1.53 -52.84
C ILE A 85 17.69 1.84 -51.85
N ALA A 86 16.54 2.35 -52.32
CA ALA A 86 15.41 2.67 -51.46
C ALA A 86 14.88 1.46 -50.69
N LEU A 87 14.73 0.31 -51.37
CA LEU A 87 14.28 -0.93 -50.74
C LEU A 87 15.27 -1.47 -49.70
N ARG A 88 16.58 -1.35 -49.94
CA ARG A 88 17.59 -1.72 -48.95
C ARG A 88 17.55 -0.82 -47.72
N ASN A 89 17.46 0.49 -47.94
CA ASN A 89 17.34 1.43 -46.83
C ASN A 89 16.07 1.16 -46.00
N ALA A 90 14.96 0.81 -46.66
CA ALA A 90 13.73 0.42 -45.96
C ALA A 90 13.91 -0.89 -45.19
N LEU A 91 14.57 -1.89 -45.78
CA LEU A 91 14.89 -3.15 -45.09
C LEU A 91 15.76 -2.91 -43.86
N ASP A 92 16.87 -2.18 -44.00
CA ASP A 92 17.77 -1.83 -42.91
C ASP A 92 17.00 -1.11 -41.77
N GLN A 93 16.12 -0.17 -42.10
CA GLN A 93 15.26 0.51 -41.12
C GLN A 93 14.31 -0.45 -40.39
N THR A 94 13.70 -1.38 -41.11
CA THR A 94 12.81 -2.37 -40.49
C THR A 94 13.58 -3.34 -39.59
N GLU A 95 14.81 -3.71 -39.96
CA GLU A 95 15.69 -4.54 -39.13
C GLU A 95 16.07 -3.82 -37.83
N ASP A 96 16.48 -2.55 -37.90
CA ASP A 96 16.77 -1.72 -36.73
C ASP A 96 15.55 -1.59 -35.79
N GLN A 97 14.34 -1.45 -36.36
CA GLN A 97 13.10 -1.41 -35.59
C GLN A 97 12.81 -2.72 -34.86
N VAL A 98 13.02 -3.87 -35.52
CA VAL A 98 12.85 -5.19 -34.90
C VAL A 98 13.82 -5.37 -33.73
N ASP A 99 15.07 -4.93 -33.88
CA ASP A 99 16.08 -5.01 -32.84
C ASP A 99 15.75 -4.14 -31.62
N GLU A 100 15.30 -2.90 -31.83
CA GLU A 100 14.91 -2.04 -30.70
C GLU A 100 13.64 -2.56 -30.01
N LEU A 101 12.61 -2.99 -30.77
CA LEU A 101 11.42 -3.59 -30.18
C LEU A 101 11.74 -4.88 -29.41
N THR A 102 12.66 -5.70 -29.91
CA THR A 102 13.11 -6.91 -29.21
C THR A 102 13.78 -6.57 -27.88
N LYS A 103 14.61 -5.54 -27.86
CA LYS A 103 15.28 -5.05 -26.66
C LYS A 103 14.29 -4.45 -25.66
N GLU A 104 13.31 -3.68 -26.11
CA GLU A 104 12.24 -3.16 -25.26
C GLU A 104 11.36 -4.27 -24.69
N LEU A 105 11.02 -5.29 -25.50
CA LEU A 105 10.30 -6.47 -25.05
C LEU A 105 11.06 -7.22 -23.96
N LEU A 106 12.39 -7.33 -24.06
CA LEU A 106 13.20 -7.97 -23.03
C LEU A 106 13.25 -7.13 -21.74
N LYS A 107 13.41 -5.81 -21.84
CA LYS A 107 13.37 -4.89 -20.69
C LYS A 107 12.03 -4.97 -19.95
N THR A 108 10.92 -4.92 -20.69
CA THR A 108 9.57 -4.99 -20.13
C THR A 108 9.28 -6.35 -19.49
N LYS A 109 9.70 -7.46 -20.11
CA LYS A 109 9.62 -8.81 -19.50
C LYS A 109 10.40 -8.91 -18.19
N GLN A 110 11.61 -8.34 -18.15
CA GLN A 110 12.42 -8.35 -16.93
C GLN A 110 11.77 -7.51 -15.82
N LEU A 111 11.23 -6.34 -16.16
CA LEU A 111 10.51 -5.49 -15.20
C LEU A 111 9.27 -6.21 -14.65
N LEU A 112 8.47 -6.82 -15.54
CA LEU A 112 7.30 -7.61 -15.16
C LEU A 112 7.67 -8.70 -14.15
N LYS A 113 8.71 -9.47 -14.43
CA LYS A 113 9.18 -10.53 -13.54
C LYS A 113 9.55 -10.00 -12.14
N VAL A 114 10.30 -8.89 -12.08
CA VAL A 114 10.67 -8.26 -10.80
C VAL A 114 9.41 -7.80 -10.04
N THR A 115 8.48 -7.15 -10.73
CA THR A 115 7.22 -6.70 -10.13
C THR A 115 6.35 -7.88 -9.63
N GLU A 116 6.30 -8.98 -10.37
CA GLU A 116 5.61 -10.21 -9.94
C GLU A 116 6.24 -10.83 -8.69
N GLU A 117 7.58 -10.88 -8.63
CA GLU A 117 8.32 -11.37 -7.46
C GLU A 117 8.09 -10.47 -6.23
N GLU A 118 8.10 -9.15 -6.39
CA GLU A 118 7.77 -8.19 -5.33
C GLU A 118 6.33 -8.35 -4.84
N LYS A 119 5.37 -8.47 -5.78
CA LYS A 119 3.96 -8.71 -5.45
C LYS A 119 3.79 -10.00 -4.65
N ARG A 120 4.43 -11.09 -5.08
CA ARG A 120 4.43 -12.37 -4.35
C ARG A 120 4.98 -12.22 -2.93
N GLY A 121 6.10 -11.50 -2.77
CA GLY A 121 6.67 -11.21 -1.45
C GLY A 121 5.70 -10.43 -0.55
N LYS A 122 5.01 -9.42 -1.09
CA LYS A 122 3.99 -8.65 -0.36
C LYS A 122 2.78 -9.49 0.04
N GLU A 123 2.35 -10.41 -0.82
CA GLU A 123 1.25 -11.35 -0.53
C GLU A 123 1.62 -12.34 0.59
N GLU A 124 2.87 -12.82 0.61
CA GLU A 124 3.41 -13.67 1.68
C GLU A 124 3.47 -12.91 3.01
N GLU A 125 4.01 -11.69 3.04
CA GLU A 125 4.03 -10.82 4.22
C GLU A 125 2.60 -10.55 4.75
N ALA A 126 1.66 -10.24 3.85
CA ALA A 126 0.27 -10.01 4.22
C ALA A 126 -0.39 -11.26 4.81
N SER A 127 -0.05 -12.44 4.28
CA SER A 127 -0.55 -13.73 4.79
C SER A 127 0.01 -14.06 6.17
N GLN A 128 1.30 -13.82 6.40
CA GLN A 128 1.93 -13.98 7.71
C GLN A 128 1.32 -13.03 8.75
N LEU A 129 1.09 -11.77 8.37
CA LEU A 129 0.50 -10.78 9.26
C LEU A 129 -0.95 -11.14 9.63
N LYS A 130 -1.77 -11.57 8.65
CA LYS A 130 -3.13 -12.08 8.91
C LYS A 130 -3.12 -13.25 9.89
N GLU A 131 -2.17 -14.16 9.73
CA GLU A 131 -2.06 -15.33 10.59
C GLU A 131 -1.60 -14.96 12.01
N MET A 132 -0.68 -14.01 12.17
CA MET A 132 -0.33 -13.48 13.50
C MET A 132 -1.54 -12.83 14.18
N PHE A 133 -2.26 -11.95 13.48
CA PHE A 133 -3.46 -11.33 14.04
C PHE A 133 -4.52 -12.37 14.43
N ARG A 134 -4.70 -13.42 13.64
CA ARG A 134 -5.60 -14.52 13.97
C ARG A 134 -5.19 -15.22 15.27
N ARG A 135 -3.91 -15.56 15.44
CA ARG A 135 -3.41 -16.19 16.67
C ARG A 135 -3.56 -15.30 17.90
N ASP A 136 -3.30 -14.00 17.76
CA ASP A 136 -3.44 -13.05 18.86
C ASP A 136 -4.92 -12.88 19.25
N LEU A 137 -5.83 -12.86 18.28
CA LEU A 137 -7.27 -12.88 18.54
C LEU A 137 -7.69 -14.16 19.28
N ASP A 138 -7.26 -15.34 18.82
CA ASP A 138 -7.58 -16.61 19.48
C ASP A 138 -7.03 -16.66 20.92
N LYS A 139 -5.81 -16.15 21.13
CA LYS A 139 -5.18 -16.08 22.45
C LYS A 139 -5.96 -15.15 23.39
N THR A 140 -6.30 -13.95 22.93
CA THR A 140 -7.08 -13.00 23.75
C THR A 140 -8.47 -13.52 24.04
N GLU A 141 -9.12 -14.21 23.10
CA GLU A 141 -10.41 -14.86 23.33
C GLU A 141 -10.29 -15.98 24.38
N ALA A 142 -9.23 -16.80 24.32
CA ALA A 142 -8.96 -17.82 25.33
C ALA A 142 -8.69 -17.22 26.72
N ASP A 143 -7.96 -16.11 26.81
CA ASP A 143 -7.68 -15.40 28.05
C ASP A 143 -8.95 -14.75 28.64
N ILE A 144 -9.83 -14.18 27.79
CA ILE A 144 -11.15 -13.69 28.19
C ILE A 144 -12.01 -14.84 28.73
N LYS A 145 -12.07 -15.98 28.03
CA LYS A 145 -12.80 -17.17 28.50
C LYS A 145 -12.29 -17.65 29.85
N ARG A 146 -10.96 -17.73 30.03
CA ARG A 146 -10.35 -18.10 31.32
C ARG A 146 -10.74 -17.11 32.43
N SER A 147 -10.63 -15.81 32.16
CA SER A 147 -10.97 -14.75 33.11
C SER A 147 -12.46 -14.80 33.50
N ASN A 148 -13.34 -15.02 32.53
CA ASN A 148 -14.78 -15.18 32.77
C ASN A 148 -15.08 -16.41 33.63
N ASN A 149 -14.40 -17.53 33.40
CA ASN A 149 -14.54 -18.72 34.26
C ASN A 149 -14.10 -18.43 35.69
N ILE A 150 -12.95 -17.78 35.88
CA ILE A 150 -12.46 -17.37 37.21
C ILE A 150 -13.48 -16.44 37.91
N ILE A 151 -14.05 -15.49 37.18
CA ILE A 151 -15.08 -14.57 37.71
C ILE A 151 -16.34 -15.35 38.10
N ALA A 152 -16.76 -16.33 37.31
CA ALA A 152 -17.92 -17.16 37.62
C ALA A 152 -17.69 -17.99 38.89
N ASP A 153 -16.52 -18.64 39.01
CA ASP A 153 -16.13 -19.41 40.18
C ASP A 153 -16.05 -18.52 41.43
N TYR A 154 -15.46 -17.33 41.32
CA TYR A 154 -15.41 -16.35 42.41
C TYR A 154 -16.81 -15.96 42.88
N LYS A 155 -17.72 -15.62 41.95
CA LYS A 155 -19.11 -15.30 42.28
C LYS A 155 -19.83 -16.48 42.95
N GLN A 156 -19.57 -17.70 42.49
CA GLN A 156 -20.13 -18.90 43.09
C GLN A 156 -19.64 -19.08 44.54
N ILE A 157 -18.34 -18.92 44.80
CA ILE A 157 -17.77 -18.99 46.15
C ILE A 157 -18.38 -17.89 47.04
N CYS A 158 -18.48 -16.65 46.56
CA CYS A 158 -19.12 -15.57 47.31
C CYS A 158 -20.57 -15.90 47.66
N SER A 159 -21.35 -16.42 46.71
CA SER A 159 -22.73 -16.83 46.96
C SER A 159 -22.82 -17.96 48.01
N GLN A 160 -21.94 -18.95 47.93
CA GLN A 160 -21.87 -20.05 48.89
C GLN A 160 -21.49 -19.57 50.30
N LEU A 161 -20.50 -18.68 50.41
CA LEU A 161 -20.09 -18.10 51.68
C LEU A 161 -21.21 -17.25 52.29
N ASN A 162 -21.88 -16.43 51.48
CA ASN A 162 -23.00 -15.61 51.94
C ASN A 162 -24.15 -16.49 52.45
N ALA A 163 -24.48 -17.57 51.74
CA ALA A 163 -25.49 -18.53 52.19
C ALA A 163 -25.10 -19.23 53.51
N LYS A 164 -23.81 -19.58 53.69
CA LYS A 164 -23.33 -20.15 54.96
C LYS A 164 -23.45 -19.16 56.11
N ILE A 165 -23.08 -17.91 55.91
CA ILE A 165 -23.18 -16.85 56.92
C ILE A 165 -24.65 -16.62 57.31
N GLU A 166 -25.56 -16.50 56.33
CA GLU A 166 -26.99 -16.34 56.60
C GLU A 166 -27.57 -17.53 57.37
N ASN A 167 -27.19 -18.76 57.01
CA ASN A 167 -27.61 -19.95 57.74
C ASN A 167 -27.09 -19.97 59.19
N GLN A 168 -25.82 -19.60 59.41
CA GLN A 168 -25.23 -19.51 60.74
C GLN A 168 -25.92 -18.43 61.58
N LYS A 169 -26.18 -17.26 61.00
CA LYS A 169 -26.92 -16.18 61.66
C LYS A 169 -28.33 -16.62 62.03
N ALA A 170 -29.08 -17.22 61.10
CA ALA A 170 -30.41 -17.73 61.36
C ALA A 170 -30.42 -18.84 62.43
N GLN A 171 -29.38 -19.68 62.49
CA GLN A 171 -29.23 -20.69 63.53
C GLN A 171 -28.94 -20.06 64.90
N ALA A 172 -28.00 -19.11 64.95
CA ALA A 172 -27.68 -18.37 66.17
C ALA A 172 -28.91 -17.60 66.70
N ASP A 173 -29.68 -16.95 65.82
CA ASP A 173 -30.91 -16.24 66.18
C ASP A 173 -31.96 -17.19 66.77
N LYS A 174 -32.10 -18.41 66.22
CA LYS A 174 -33.00 -19.45 66.78
C LYS A 174 -32.54 -19.91 68.16
N GLU A 175 -31.25 -20.21 68.32
CA GLU A 175 -30.69 -20.63 69.61
C GLU A 175 -30.86 -19.53 70.66
N LEU A 176 -30.60 -18.28 70.28
CA LEU A 176 -30.78 -17.11 71.12
C LEU A 176 -32.26 -16.90 71.49
N ALA A 177 -33.19 -17.14 70.56
CA ALA A 177 -34.62 -17.14 70.86
C ALA A 177 -35.03 -18.24 71.87
N VAL A 178 -34.46 -19.45 71.75
CA VAL A 178 -34.70 -20.54 72.71
C VAL A 178 -34.15 -20.16 74.09
N ILE A 179 -32.94 -19.59 74.17
CA ILE A 179 -32.36 -19.12 75.43
C ILE A 179 -33.25 -18.03 76.04
N LYS A 180 -33.69 -17.05 75.23
CA LYS A 180 -34.62 -16.00 75.67
C LYS A 180 -35.91 -16.57 76.25
N SER A 181 -36.54 -17.55 75.57
CA SER A 181 -37.74 -18.24 76.09
C SER A 181 -37.48 -18.85 77.47
N LYS A 182 -36.40 -19.65 77.60
CA LYS A 182 -36.04 -20.30 78.86
C LYS A 182 -35.69 -19.30 79.98
N MET A 183 -35.08 -18.16 79.66
CA MET A 183 -34.80 -17.11 80.65
C MET A 183 -36.09 -16.44 81.15
N LEU A 184 -37.08 -16.24 80.27
CA LEU A 184 -38.38 -15.68 80.62
C LEU A 184 -39.24 -16.68 81.41
N GLU A 185 -39.07 -17.99 81.21
CA GLU A 185 -39.72 -19.04 82.01
C GLU A 185 -39.20 -19.12 83.46
N CYS A 186 -38.11 -18.43 83.80
CA CYS A 186 -37.52 -18.41 85.14
C CYS A 186 -37.87 -17.13 85.91
N GLU A 187 -38.60 -17.27 87.02
CA GLU A 187 -39.11 -16.15 87.83
C GLU A 187 -38.02 -15.23 88.42
N ARG A 188 -36.78 -15.73 88.67
CA ARG A 188 -35.66 -14.88 89.15
C ARG A 188 -34.92 -14.18 88.00
N CYS A 189 -34.84 -14.80 86.82
CA CYS A 189 -34.05 -14.27 85.70
C CYS A 189 -34.80 -13.20 84.91
N GLN A 190 -36.13 -13.29 84.81
CA GLN A 190 -36.97 -12.31 84.10
C GLN A 190 -36.87 -10.88 84.65
N HIS A 191 -36.47 -10.70 85.92
CA HIS A 191 -36.34 -9.40 86.56
C HIS A 191 -34.93 -8.79 86.44
N ILE A 192 -33.94 -9.55 85.96
CA ILE A 192 -32.53 -9.14 85.86
C ILE A 192 -32.15 -8.76 84.43
N PHE A 193 -32.76 -9.42 83.43
CA PHE A 193 -32.44 -9.24 82.02
C PHE A 193 -33.63 -8.68 81.24
N SER A 194 -33.38 -7.66 80.41
CA SER A 194 -34.37 -7.14 79.44
C SER A 194 -34.57 -8.09 78.25
N MET A 195 -35.69 -7.99 77.53
CA MET A 195 -35.95 -8.69 76.25
C MET A 195 -34.85 -8.45 75.18
N ASP A 196 -34.14 -7.33 75.31
CA ASP A 196 -33.02 -6.94 74.43
C ASP A 196 -31.66 -7.53 74.89
N GLY A 197 -31.64 -8.31 75.98
CA GLY A 197 -30.43 -8.95 76.51
C GLY A 197 -29.51 -8.04 77.33
N LEU A 198 -29.96 -6.83 77.65
CA LEU A 198 -29.20 -5.87 78.46
C LEU A 198 -29.40 -6.14 79.97
N ILE A 199 -28.27 -6.14 80.69
CA ILE A 199 -28.22 -6.18 82.16
C ILE A 199 -28.45 -4.76 82.65
N LEU A 200 -29.44 -4.56 83.53
CA LEU A 200 -29.82 -3.22 83.99
C LEU A 200 -28.86 -2.60 85.03
N LEU A 201 -27.79 -3.32 85.41
CA LEU A 201 -26.73 -2.84 86.29
C LEU A 201 -25.37 -3.09 85.65
N CYS A 202 -24.65 -2.01 85.29
CA CYS A 202 -23.20 -1.95 85.43
C CYS A 202 -22.74 -0.48 85.48
N SER A 203 -22.36 -0.10 86.70
CA SER A 203 -21.57 1.08 87.06
C SER A 203 -20.17 0.99 86.46
N GLU A 204 -19.60 2.17 86.22
CA GLU A 204 -18.18 2.43 85.97
C GLU A 204 -17.28 1.56 86.86
N ASN A 205 -16.27 0.91 86.27
CA ASN A 205 -14.85 1.10 86.62
C ASN A 205 -13.92 0.03 86.01
N GLU A 206 -12.73 0.52 85.69
CA GLU A 206 -11.44 -0.18 85.57
C GLU A 206 -11.25 -1.17 84.41
N ASP A 207 -10.68 -0.68 83.30
CA ASP A 207 -9.85 -1.52 82.39
C ASP A 207 -8.90 -0.68 81.52
N THR A 208 -8.34 0.39 82.08
CA THR A 208 -7.53 1.38 81.33
C THR A 208 -6.13 0.87 80.92
N CYS A 209 -5.62 -0.18 81.57
CA CYS A 209 -4.24 -0.63 81.38
C CYS A 209 -4.03 -1.54 80.14
N ALA A 210 -4.92 -2.52 79.91
CA ALA A 210 -4.84 -3.41 78.75
C ALA A 210 -5.21 -2.70 77.43
N GLN A 211 -6.08 -1.68 77.52
CA GLN A 211 -6.50 -0.89 76.36
C GLN A 211 -5.38 0.01 75.82
N ASP A 212 -4.45 0.45 76.68
CA ASP A 212 -3.33 1.32 76.29
C ASP A 212 -2.22 0.57 75.54
N GLU A 213 -1.91 -0.69 75.89
CA GLU A 213 -0.96 -1.52 75.13
C GLU A 213 -1.49 -1.86 73.72
N VAL A 214 -2.78 -2.21 73.60
CA VAL A 214 -3.41 -2.48 72.30
C VAL A 214 -3.45 -1.21 71.44
N LYS A 215 -3.72 -0.05 72.04
CA LYS A 215 -3.62 1.25 71.36
C LYS A 215 -2.20 1.56 70.90
N ALA A 216 -1.18 1.25 71.70
CA ALA A 216 0.21 1.46 71.32
C ALA A 216 0.60 0.57 70.13
N SER A 217 0.22 -0.71 70.15
CA SER A 217 0.46 -1.65 69.04
C SER A 217 -0.25 -1.24 67.75
N LEU A 218 -1.50 -0.76 67.83
CA LEU A 218 -2.22 -0.23 66.67
C LEU A 218 -1.56 1.03 66.10
N ARG A 219 -1.02 1.92 66.93
CA ARG A 219 -0.28 3.11 66.48
C ARG A 219 1.02 2.74 65.76
N GLU A 220 1.71 1.73 66.26
CA GLU A 220 2.94 1.21 65.62
C GLU A 220 2.63 0.57 64.26
N GLN A 221 1.55 -0.23 64.17
CA GLN A 221 1.07 -0.77 62.88
C GLN A 221 0.68 0.30 61.88
N VAL A 222 0.04 1.39 62.33
CA VAL A 222 -0.30 2.53 61.47
C VAL A 222 0.97 3.21 60.97
N GLN A 223 1.97 3.42 61.83
CA GLN A 223 3.25 3.99 61.40
C GLN A 223 4.02 3.09 60.42
N GLU A 224 3.93 1.77 60.56
CA GLU A 224 4.49 0.81 59.62
C GLU A 224 3.83 0.93 58.24
N LEU A 225 2.50 0.89 58.21
CA LEU A 225 1.72 1.04 56.98
C LEU A 225 1.94 2.40 56.30
N GLU A 226 2.10 3.47 57.08
CA GLU A 226 2.44 4.79 56.55
C GLU A 226 3.82 4.80 55.88
N ARG A 227 4.79 4.06 56.44
CA ARG A 227 6.14 3.94 55.87
C ARG A 227 6.15 3.10 54.59
N GLU A 228 5.44 1.97 54.58
CA GLU A 228 5.27 1.14 53.39
C GLU A 228 4.56 1.90 52.26
N LEU A 229 3.54 2.69 52.61
CA LEU A 229 2.84 3.55 51.66
C LEU A 229 3.77 4.62 51.08
N ALA A 230 4.61 5.24 51.90
CA ALA A 230 5.60 6.22 51.44
C ALA A 230 6.63 5.59 50.50
N GLN A 231 7.13 4.39 50.84
CA GLN A 231 8.06 3.63 50.01
C GLN A 231 7.45 3.24 48.65
N THR A 232 6.21 2.74 48.66
CA THR A 232 5.50 2.36 47.43
C THR A 232 5.22 3.59 46.56
N LYS A 233 4.84 4.72 47.17
CA LYS A 233 4.67 5.99 46.45
C LYS A 233 5.98 6.45 45.81
N LEU A 234 7.11 6.31 46.50
CA LEU A 234 8.43 6.64 45.95
C LEU A 234 8.74 5.76 44.72
N GLN A 235 8.60 4.44 44.83
CA GLN A 235 8.82 3.52 43.71
C GLN A 235 7.88 3.80 42.52
N MET A 236 6.64 4.17 42.78
CA MET A 236 5.71 4.58 41.73
C MET A 236 6.21 5.85 41.02
N VAL A 237 6.71 6.85 41.74
CA VAL A 237 7.26 8.07 41.14
C VAL A 237 8.52 7.76 40.33
N GLU A 238 9.43 6.95 40.87
CA GLU A 238 10.66 6.52 40.17
C GLU A 238 10.35 5.78 38.87
N SER A 239 9.42 4.83 38.90
CA SER A 239 8.98 4.11 37.69
C SER A 239 8.32 5.03 36.67
N LYS A 240 7.49 5.98 37.11
CA LYS A 240 6.89 7.00 36.21
C LYS A 240 7.96 7.88 35.57
N CYS A 241 8.92 8.38 36.35
CA CYS A 241 10.05 9.14 35.80
C CYS A 241 10.86 8.31 34.80
N LYS A 242 11.07 7.02 35.07
CA LYS A 242 11.79 6.12 34.15
C LYS A 242 11.03 5.90 32.84
N ILE A 243 9.70 5.75 32.91
CA ILE A 243 8.85 5.64 31.73
C ILE A 243 8.93 6.93 30.91
N GLN A 244 8.79 8.09 31.54
CA GLN A 244 8.89 9.39 30.85
C GLN A 244 10.25 9.58 30.17
N GLU A 245 11.34 9.18 30.80
CA GLU A 245 12.68 9.22 30.21
C GLU A 245 12.77 8.32 28.96
N LEU A 246 12.23 7.09 29.04
CA LEU A 246 12.22 6.16 27.90
C LEU A 246 11.31 6.63 26.77
N GLU A 247 10.17 7.26 27.08
CA GLU A 247 9.28 7.88 26.09
C GLU A 247 9.97 9.03 25.37
N HIS A 248 10.70 9.89 26.10
CA HIS A 248 11.49 10.95 25.52
C HIS A 248 12.60 10.40 24.60
N GLN A 249 13.31 9.36 25.02
CA GLN A 249 14.33 8.69 24.19
C GLN A 249 13.72 8.08 22.92
N ASN A 250 12.56 7.42 23.01
CA ASN A 250 11.85 6.90 21.84
C ASN A 250 11.39 8.02 20.89
N MET A 251 10.90 9.13 21.42
CA MET A 251 10.54 10.32 20.64
C MET A 251 11.74 10.89 19.89
N LEU A 252 12.90 11.01 20.54
CA LEU A 252 14.15 11.45 19.91
C LEU A 252 14.56 10.50 18.78
N LEU A 253 14.66 9.20 19.06
CA LEU A 253 15.03 8.18 18.06
C LEU A 253 14.05 8.15 16.88
N THR A 254 12.76 8.32 17.13
CA THR A 254 11.73 8.39 16.07
C THR A 254 11.92 9.64 15.21
N THR A 255 12.25 10.77 15.84
CA THR A 255 12.53 12.03 15.14
C THR A 255 13.80 11.91 14.30
N GLU A 256 14.85 11.28 14.83
CA GLU A 256 16.09 10.98 14.09
C GLU A 256 15.86 10.03 12.91
N LEU A 257 15.08 8.96 13.11
CA LEU A 257 14.73 8.03 12.03
C LEU A 257 13.92 8.74 10.94
N GLN A 258 12.96 9.59 11.32
CA GLN A 258 12.18 10.38 10.38
C GLN A 258 13.05 11.42 9.65
N ALA A 259 13.99 12.06 10.34
CA ALA A 259 14.94 12.99 9.75
C ALA A 259 15.91 12.26 8.78
N ALA A 260 16.42 11.09 9.16
CA ALA A 260 17.25 10.24 8.31
C ALA A 260 16.49 9.77 7.07
N LYS A 261 15.22 9.36 7.24
CA LYS A 261 14.32 9.00 6.13
C LYS A 261 14.09 10.18 5.19
N ASN A 262 13.75 11.36 5.71
CA ASN A 262 13.56 12.56 4.91
C ASN A 262 14.85 13.01 4.21
N THR A 263 16.00 12.85 4.86
CA THR A 263 17.32 13.19 4.30
C THR A 263 17.74 12.22 3.22
N TRP A 264 17.58 10.92 3.44
CA TRP A 264 17.88 9.89 2.45
C TRP A 264 16.92 9.98 1.26
N LEU A 265 15.61 10.10 1.49
CA LEU A 265 14.63 10.30 0.41
C LEU A 265 14.92 11.56 -0.39
N ARG A 266 15.23 12.70 0.25
CA ARG A 266 15.61 13.93 -0.46
C ARG A 266 16.92 13.80 -1.23
N LYS A 267 17.93 13.13 -0.67
CA LYS A 267 19.23 12.93 -1.35
C LYS A 267 19.11 11.98 -2.53
N THR A 268 18.36 10.88 -2.38
CA THR A 268 18.14 9.92 -3.46
C THR A 268 17.23 10.47 -4.55
N LEU A 269 16.04 10.98 -4.21
CA LEU A 269 15.12 11.58 -5.20
C LEU A 269 15.67 12.89 -5.79
N GLY A 270 16.45 13.64 -5.03
CA GLY A 270 17.19 14.81 -5.52
C GLY A 270 18.27 14.42 -6.51
N SER A 271 19.10 13.42 -6.20
CA SER A 271 20.15 12.92 -7.10
C SER A 271 19.58 12.35 -8.40
N PHE A 272 18.42 11.68 -8.36
CA PHE A 272 17.72 11.25 -9.58
C PHE A 272 17.24 12.42 -10.44
N ARG A 273 16.76 13.50 -9.82
CA ARG A 273 16.31 14.70 -10.53
C ARG A 273 17.47 15.49 -11.13
N THR A 274 18.60 15.59 -10.44
CA THR A 274 19.80 16.25 -10.97
C THR A 274 20.49 15.41 -12.04
N ALA A 275 20.44 14.07 -11.94
CA ALA A 275 20.92 13.16 -12.99
C ALA A 275 20.02 13.15 -14.23
N ALA A 276 18.70 13.27 -14.07
CA ALA A 276 17.75 13.38 -15.18
C ALA A 276 17.73 14.77 -15.85
N SER A 277 18.19 15.81 -15.15
CA SER A 277 18.23 17.19 -15.67
C SER A 277 19.61 17.61 -16.21
N GLY A 278 20.57 16.68 -16.32
CA GLY A 278 21.91 16.90 -16.89
C GLY A 278 21.96 17.00 -18.41
N HIS A 279 20.82 16.97 -19.09
CA HIS A 279 20.71 17.25 -20.52
C HIS A 279 19.49 18.14 -20.74
N GLN A 280 19.75 19.43 -20.99
CA GLN A 280 19.00 20.38 -21.83
C GLN A 280 19.25 21.80 -21.33
N ASN A 281 19.67 22.63 -22.27
CA ASN A 281 19.97 24.04 -22.15
C ASN A 281 18.65 24.84 -22.13
N SER A 282 18.63 25.99 -21.44
CA SER A 282 17.69 27.11 -21.58
C SER A 282 16.18 26.84 -21.55
N SER A 283 15.48 27.35 -20.53
CA SER A 283 14.43 28.38 -20.65
C SER A 283 13.68 28.51 -19.32
N GLN A 284 13.44 29.76 -18.92
CA GLN A 284 12.54 30.15 -17.83
C GLN A 284 11.16 29.53 -17.99
N THR A 285 10.56 29.07 -16.89
CA THR A 285 9.17 29.34 -16.51
C THR A 285 8.91 28.79 -15.11
N ASP A 286 8.46 29.67 -14.21
CA ASP A 286 7.79 29.28 -12.96
C ASP A 286 6.56 28.40 -13.28
N PRO A 287 6.14 27.55 -12.33
CA PRO A 287 4.89 27.94 -11.68
C PRO A 287 4.86 27.69 -10.16
N ALA A 288 4.16 28.62 -9.51
CA ALA A 288 3.68 28.56 -8.14
C ALA A 288 2.89 27.28 -7.85
N TRP A 289 3.24 26.60 -6.76
CA TRP A 289 2.40 25.58 -6.13
C TRP A 289 2.07 26.02 -4.71
N SER A 290 0.84 26.50 -4.54
CA SER A 290 0.15 26.66 -3.26
C SER A 290 -0.36 25.31 -2.78
N PRO A 291 -0.22 24.92 -1.50
CA PRO A 291 -0.91 23.76 -0.96
C PRO A 291 -2.30 24.19 -0.43
N THR A 292 -3.35 23.83 -1.17
CA THR A 292 -4.73 23.89 -0.69
C THR A 292 -4.98 22.77 0.30
N HIS A 293 -5.50 23.11 1.48
CA HIS A 293 -6.01 22.19 2.49
C HIS A 293 -7.11 21.27 1.93
N THR A 294 -7.21 20.04 2.44
CA THR A 294 -8.46 19.51 3.02
C THR A 294 -8.22 18.27 3.90
N PRO A 295 -9.11 18.01 4.88
CA PRO A 295 -8.84 17.25 6.10
C PRO A 295 -9.45 15.84 6.09
N HIS A 296 -8.83 14.87 6.78
CA HIS A 296 -9.55 13.82 7.50
C HIS A 296 -8.59 12.95 8.33
N SER A 297 -8.73 13.00 9.66
CA SER A 297 -8.74 11.84 10.57
C SER A 297 -8.69 12.34 12.01
N SER A 298 -9.87 12.74 12.50
CA SER A 298 -10.14 12.91 13.92
C SER A 298 -10.05 11.55 14.63
N TRP A 299 -8.90 11.24 15.22
CA TRP A 299 -8.86 10.27 16.31
C TRP A 299 -9.28 11.00 17.59
N VAL A 300 -10.56 10.87 17.90
CA VAL A 300 -11.14 11.27 19.19
C VAL A 300 -10.53 10.37 20.26
N SER A 301 -9.53 10.87 20.97
CA SER A 301 -9.14 10.32 22.27
C SER A 301 -10.30 10.53 23.25
N ARG A 302 -11.13 9.51 23.42
CA ARG A 302 -12.05 9.41 24.55
C ARG A 302 -11.21 9.37 25.83
N ARG A 303 -11.14 10.51 26.54
CA ARG A 303 -10.81 10.53 27.96
C ARG A 303 -11.85 9.68 28.69
N LEU A 304 -11.41 8.56 29.25
CA LEU A 304 -12.12 7.89 30.33
C LEU A 304 -11.94 8.76 31.58
N SER A 305 -12.90 9.64 31.85
CA SER A 305 -13.06 10.25 33.17
C SER A 305 -13.65 9.19 34.10
N TRP A 306 -12.84 8.71 35.04
CA TRP A 306 -13.36 8.01 36.19
C TRP A 306 -14.00 9.05 37.11
N ALA A 307 -15.30 8.87 37.38
CA ALA A 307 -16.01 9.59 38.41
C ALA A 307 -15.53 9.08 39.78
N HIS A 308 -15.23 10.02 40.67
CA HIS A 308 -15.25 9.86 42.12
C HIS A 308 -15.99 11.05 42.71
#